data_AF-A0AAW4ZHI4-F1
#
_entry.id   AF-A0AAW4ZHI4-F1
#
_cell.length_a   1.000
_cell.length_b   1.000
_cell.length_c   1.000
_cell.angle_alpha   90.00
_cell.angle_beta   90.00
_cell.angle_gamma   90.00
#
_symmetry.space_group_name_H-M   'P 1'
#
loop_
_entity.id
_entity.type
_entity.pdbx_description
1 polymer ?
#
loop_
_entity_poly.entity_id
_entity_poly.type
_entity_poly.pdbx_seq_one_letter_code
_entity_poly.pdbx_strand_id
1 'polypeptide(L)' 'MSTEINGIILTEESTETIRCFQDTGIDWYVELLEDMIDIILCDGIPTSLEDPKVRLLHIQNLRFLEKQILTFKKPQNDGK' A
#
# COMPACT_ATOMS: atom_id res chain seq x y z
N MET A 1 0.48 -25.08 3.63
CA MET A 1 1.12 -25.30 4.96
C MET A 1 1.04 -23.99 5.75
N SER A 2 0.46 -23.94 6.95
CA SER A 2 0.24 -22.69 7.70
C SER A 2 1.46 -22.30 8.53
N THR A 3 1.90 -21.04 8.43
CA THR A 3 3.02 -20.50 9.22
C THR A 3 2.49 -19.55 10.28
N GLU A 4 2.85 -19.77 11.54
CA GLU A 4 2.45 -18.88 12.65
C GLU A 4 3.56 -17.88 12.96
N ILE A 5 3.24 -16.58 12.89
CA ILE A 5 4.16 -15.48 13.22
C ILE A 5 3.47 -14.57 14.22
N ASN A 6 4.03 -14.41 15.42
CA ASN A 6 3.49 -13.57 16.50
C ASN A 6 2.01 -13.85 16.83
N GLY A 7 1.58 -15.11 16.78
CA GLY A 7 0.19 -15.51 17.03
C GLY A 7 -0.77 -15.28 15.85
N ILE A 8 -0.26 -14.85 14.69
CA ILE A 8 -1.03 -14.73 13.44
C ILE A 8 -0.75 -15.95 12.58
N ILE A 9 -1.81 -16.67 12.20
CA ILE A 9 -1.73 -17.80 11.27
C ILE A 9 -1.77 -17.24 9.85
N LEU A 10 -0.65 -17.34 9.14
CA LEU A 10 -0.57 -17.02 7.73
C LEU A 10 -1.03 -18.22 6.91
N THR A 11 -2.05 -18.01 6.10
CA THR A 11 -2.49 -18.97 5.10
C THR A 11 -1.51 -19.00 3.92
N GLU A 12 -1.66 -20.01 3.08
CA GLU A 12 -0.86 -20.15 1.85
C GLU A 12 -1.09 -18.95 0.92
N GLU A 13 -2.34 -18.53 0.75
CA GLU A 13 -2.76 -17.34 0.01
C GLU A 13 -2.14 -16.05 0.58
N SER A 14 -2.16 -15.86 1.91
CA SER A 14 -1.52 -14.71 2.55
C SER A 14 0.00 -14.72 2.33
N THR A 15 0.62 -15.89 2.31
CA THR A 15 2.07 -16.05 2.10
C THR A 15 2.47 -15.75 0.66
N GLU A 16 1.70 -16.23 -0.32
CA GLU A 16 1.88 -15.87 -1.73
C GLU A 16 1.70 -14.37 -1.96
N THR A 17 0.68 -13.78 -1.36
CA THR A 17 0.43 -12.34 -1.44
C THR A 17 1.63 -11.54 -0.91
N ILE A 18 2.19 -11.92 0.25
CA ILE A 18 3.40 -11.29 0.80
C ILE A 18 4.61 -11.45 -0.12
N ARG A 19 4.79 -12.63 -0.74
CA ARG A 19 5.87 -12.84 -1.71
C ARG A 19 5.70 -11.99 -2.96
N CYS A 20 4.50 -11.92 -3.52
CA CYS A 20 4.21 -11.03 -4.64
C CYS A 20 4.51 -9.57 -4.28
N PHE A 21 4.18 -9.12 -3.07
CA PHE A 21 4.54 -7.78 -2.61
C PHE A 21 6.05 -7.56 -2.47
N GLN A 22 6.81 -8.60 -2.12
CA GLN A 22 8.28 -8.52 -2.03
C GLN A 22 8.94 -8.55 -3.42
N ASP A 23 8.42 -9.34 -4.35
CA ASP A 23 8.97 -9.53 -5.69
C ASP A 23 8.65 -8.38 -6.64
N THR A 24 7.47 -7.76 -6.52
CA THR A 24 7.07 -6.62 -7.37
C THR A 24 7.85 -5.33 -7.08
N GLY A 25 8.53 -5.26 -5.94
CA GLY A 25 9.53 -4.22 -5.67
C GLY A 25 9.00 -2.79 -5.82
N ILE A 26 9.78 -1.92 -6.48
CA ILE A 26 9.49 -0.49 -6.65
C ILE A 26 8.35 -0.23 -7.64
N ASP A 27 8.16 -1.11 -8.63
CA ASP A 27 7.22 -0.88 -9.73
C ASP A 27 5.77 -0.89 -9.23
N TRP A 28 5.42 -1.79 -8.30
CA TRP A 28 4.11 -1.78 -7.65
C TRP A 28 3.86 -0.49 -6.85
N TYR A 29 4.90 0.08 -6.23
CA TYR A 29 4.75 1.35 -5.53
C TYR A 29 4.54 2.53 -6.48
N VAL A 30 5.12 2.48 -7.68
CA VAL A 30 4.93 3.51 -8.72
C VAL A 30 3.51 3.44 -9.28
N GLU A 31 3.05 2.25 -9.69
CA GLU A 31 1.68 2.04 -10.17
C GLU A 31 0.66 2.49 -9.11
N LEU A 32 0.93 2.17 -7.84
CA LEU A 32 0.07 2.61 -6.74
C LEU A 32 0.00 4.12 -6.60
N LEU A 33 1.12 4.83 -6.78
CA LEU A 33 1.15 6.28 -6.71
C LEU A 33 0.40 6.91 -7.89
N GLU A 34 0.55 6.36 -9.09
CA GLU A 34 -0.16 6.80 -10.30
C GLU A 34 -1.69 6.64 -10.14
N ASP A 35 -2.14 5.46 -9.69
CA ASP A 35 -3.55 5.19 -9.41
C ASP A 35 -4.15 6.21 -8.42
N MET A 36 -3.41 6.57 -7.37
CA MET A 36 -3.87 7.55 -6.38
C MET A 36 -3.92 8.97 -6.92
N ILE A 37 -2.95 9.35 -7.76
CA ILE A 37 -2.94 10.66 -8.44
C ILE A 37 -4.16 10.77 -9.35
N ASP A 38 -4.45 9.73 -10.13
CA ASP A 38 -5.59 9.71 -11.04
C ASP A 38 -6.93 9.84 -10.30
N ILE A 39 -7.07 9.23 -9.12
CA ILE A 39 -8.26 9.39 -8.27
C ILE A 39 -8.41 10.85 -7.79
N ILE A 40 -7.31 11.50 -7.40
CA ILE A 40 -7.33 12.89 -6.92
C ILE A 40 -7.63 13.87 -8.06
N LEU A 41 -7.09 13.61 -9.26
CA LEU A 41 -7.28 14.45 -10.44
C LEU A 41 -8.65 14.25 -11.11
N CYS A 42 -9.37 13.18 -10.77
CA CYS A 42 -10.69 12.90 -11.32
C CYS A 42 -11.72 13.90 -10.78
N ASP A 43 -12.40 14.62 -11.68
CA ASP A 43 -13.55 15.47 -11.34
C ASP A 43 -14.79 14.59 -11.03
N GLY A 44 -14.80 13.98 -9.86
CA GLY A 44 -15.86 13.08 -9.37
C GLY A 44 -15.31 11.87 -8.62
N ILE A 45 -16.19 11.10 -7.97
CA ILE A 45 -15.80 9.83 -7.36
C ILE A 45 -15.73 8.77 -8.46
N PRO A 46 -14.58 8.13 -8.72
CA PRO A 46 -14.49 7.05 -9.70
C PRO A 46 -15.49 5.93 -9.39
N THR A 47 -16.19 5.43 -10.39
CA THR A 47 -17.21 4.36 -10.24
C THR A 47 -16.61 3.09 -9.66
N SER A 48 -15.31 2.85 -9.86
CA SER A 48 -14.56 1.75 -9.23
C SER A 48 -14.59 1.82 -7.69
N LEU A 49 -14.70 3.01 -7.11
CA LEU A 49 -14.85 3.23 -5.67
C LEU A 49 -16.29 2.99 -5.17
N GLU A 50 -17.25 2.60 -6.01
CA GLU A 50 -18.54 2.12 -5.52
C GLU A 50 -18.43 0.73 -4.86
N ASP A 51 -17.45 -0.08 -5.28
CA ASP A 51 -17.16 -1.38 -4.67
C ASP A 51 -16.46 -1.19 -3.30
N PRO A 52 -17.06 -1.66 -2.18
CA PRO A 52 -16.44 -1.60 -0.86
C PRO A 52 -15.06 -2.25 -0.76
N LYS A 53 -14.80 -3.31 -1.53
CA LYS A 53 -13.50 -4.01 -1.54
C LYS A 53 -12.44 -3.15 -2.19
N VAL A 54 -12.76 -2.52 -3.32
CA VAL A 54 -11.86 -1.61 -4.02
C VAL A 54 -11.55 -0.39 -3.13
N ARG A 55 -12.57 0.20 -2.48
CA ARG A 55 -12.33 1.28 -1.50
C ARG A 55 -11.41 0.87 -0.37
N LEU A 56 -11.63 -0.32 0.22
CA LEU A 56 -10.81 -0.80 1.33
C LEU A 56 -9.34 -0.98 0.91
N LEU A 57 -9.12 -1.55 -0.27
CA LEU A 57 -7.79 -1.71 -0.86
C LEU A 57 -7.09 -0.35 -1.02
N HIS A 58 -7.79 0.66 -1.57
CA HIS A 58 -7.24 2.01 -1.73
C HIS A 58 -6.89 2.66 -0.38
N ILE A 59 -7.74 2.51 0.64
CA ILE A 59 -7.46 3.02 1.99
C ILE A 59 -6.22 2.35 2.59
N GLN A 60 -6.08 1.03 2.43
CA GLN A 60 -4.91 0.29 2.92
C GLN A 60 -3.63 0.77 2.24
N ASN A 61 -3.70 0.97 0.93
CA ASN A 61 -2.61 1.48 0.12
C ASN A 61 -2.19 2.91 0.52
N LEU A 62 -3.15 3.81 0.74
CA LEU A 62 -2.87 5.17 1.23
C LEU A 62 -2.20 5.17 2.60
N ARG A 63 -2.68 4.34 3.54
CA ARG A 63 -2.05 4.20 4.87
C ARG A 63 -0.64 3.63 4.78
N PHE A 64 -0.41 2.70 3.85
CA PHE A 64 0.92 2.17 3.59
C PHE A 64 1.85 3.27 3.07
N LEU A 65 1.42 4.05 2.07
CA LEU A 65 2.18 5.17 1.52
C LEU A 65 2.48 6.24 2.58
N GLU A 66 1.49 6.63 3.40
CA GLU A 66 1.67 7.54 4.53
C GLU A 66 2.79 7.05 5.45
N LYS A 67 2.77 5.76 5.82
CA LYS A 67 3.81 5.17 6.66
C LYS A 67 5.20 5.25 6.01
N GLN A 68 5.30 4.98 4.71
CA GLN A 68 6.57 5.08 3.97
C GLN A 68 7.12 6.52 3.95
N ILE A 69 6.26 7.50 3.63
CA ILE A 69 6.62 8.92 3.64
C ILE A 69 7.08 9.36 5.03
N LEU A 70 6.39 8.92 6.09
CA LEU A 70 6.77 9.24 7.47
C LEU A 70 8.07 8.56 7.92
N THR A 71 8.41 7.39 7.36
CA THR A 71 9.72 6.75 7.59
C THR A 71 10.86 7.42 6.84
N PHE A 72 10.58 8.11 5.74
CA PHE A 72 11.45 9.12 5.14
C PHE A 72 11.51 10.35 6.06
N LYS A 73 12.10 10.20 7.25
CA LYS A 73 12.30 11.33 8.15
C LYS A 73 13.01 12.44 7.39
N LYS A 74 12.42 13.64 7.46
CA LYS A 74 13.02 14.93 7.07
C LYS A 74 14.51 14.87 7.44
N PRO A 75 15.46 15.15 6.52
CA PRO A 75 16.86 15.19 6.88
C PRO A 75 16.97 16.05 8.13
N GLN A 76 17.56 15.50 9.19
CA GLN A 76 17.89 16.30 10.36
C GLN A 76 18.81 17.39 9.84
N ASN A 77 18.27 18.60 9.68
CA ASN A 77 19.09 19.77 9.50
C ASN A 77 19.65 20.06 10.89
N ASP A 78 20.63 19.26 11.29
CA ASP A 78 21.45 19.50 12.46
C ASP A 78 22.22 20.79 12.15
N GLY A 79 21.59 21.93 12.45
CA GLY A 79 22.10 23.25 12.13
C GLY A 79 23.56 23.36 12.52
N LYS A 80 24.42 23.42 11.52
CA LYS A 80 25.79 23.92 11.62
C LYS A 80 25.86 25.23 10.87
#